data_AF-A0A1Q2YEX7-F1
#
_entry.id   AF-A0A1Q2YEX7-F1
#
_cell.length_a   1.000
_cell.length_b   1.000
_cell.length_c   1.000
_cell.angle_alpha   90.00
_cell.angle_beta   90.00
_cell.angle_gamma   90.00
#
_symmetry.space_group_name_H-M   'P 1'
#
loop_
_entity.id
_entity.type
_entity.pdbx_description
1 polymer ?
#
loop_
_entity_poly.entity_id
_entity_poly.type
_entity_poly.pdbx_seq_one_letter_code
_entity_poly.pdbx_strand_id
1 'polypeptide(L)'
;MNLEKSTTMLLDSLHLLSNQTKQDYECENSKPWRKSLNPSRELENATEEIDSIKPDLVQLNMNGIITINSQPKINGVKSTDHVFGWGPTNGYVYQKQYLEFLLPKSKLAKLVSQITAVNEENGYDTLNYFVTDADSNKLSETNITDLSDVNAVTWGCFPGREIAQPTIVEKVSFLAWKDELYLILKKWSSVLLASSNDEESEPDEANRLRDLKSSNFIQSLIKDYVLVNIVDNNYIQPSDTIFHILKNL
;
A
#
# COMPACT_ATOMS: atom_id res chain seq x y z
N MET A 1 2.12 10.01 -2.95
CA MET A 1 0.71 9.54 -2.97
C MET A 1 -0.12 10.70 -2.44
N ASN A 2 -1.17 11.16 -3.15
CA ASN A 2 -1.92 12.35 -2.71
C ASN A 2 -3.09 11.89 -1.80
N LEU A 3 -2.71 11.40 -0.61
CA LEU A 3 -3.57 10.59 0.25
C LEU A 3 -4.69 11.36 0.94
N GLU A 4 -4.49 12.66 1.13
CA GLU A 4 -5.55 13.57 1.53
C GLU A 4 -6.73 13.43 0.56
N LYS A 5 -6.44 13.37 -0.74
CA LYS A 5 -7.48 13.23 -1.75
C LYS A 5 -8.12 11.86 -1.78
N SER A 6 -7.42 10.76 -1.48
CA SER A 6 -8.06 9.42 -1.44
C SER A 6 -9.03 9.36 -0.29
N THR A 7 -8.62 9.94 0.84
CA THR A 7 -9.46 10.11 2.00
C THR A 7 -10.69 10.93 1.65
N THR A 8 -10.52 12.10 1.02
CA THR A 8 -11.63 12.96 0.60
C THR A 8 -12.56 12.26 -0.39
N MET A 9 -12.05 11.56 -1.41
CA MET A 9 -12.89 10.84 -2.36
C MET A 9 -13.70 9.71 -1.71
N LEU A 10 -13.12 9.02 -0.73
CA LEU A 10 -13.79 7.96 0.00
C LEU A 10 -14.83 8.53 0.99
N LEU A 11 -14.54 9.66 1.62
CA LEU A 11 -15.52 10.40 2.41
C LEU A 11 -16.67 10.92 1.55
N ASP A 12 -16.41 11.40 0.33
CA ASP A 12 -17.46 11.85 -0.60
C ASP A 12 -18.38 10.70 -1.02
N SER A 13 -17.81 9.54 -1.36
CA SER A 13 -18.58 8.35 -1.74
C SER A 13 -19.39 7.77 -0.59
N LEU A 14 -18.95 7.97 0.66
CA LEU A 14 -19.69 7.67 1.87
C LEU A 14 -20.65 8.80 2.29
N HIS A 15 -20.74 9.89 1.53
CA HIS A 15 -21.56 11.07 1.82
C HIS A 15 -21.22 11.78 3.14
N LEU A 16 -19.94 11.73 3.55
CA LEU A 16 -19.41 12.31 4.79
C LEU A 16 -18.74 13.67 4.61
N LEU A 17 -18.85 14.30 3.42
CA LEU A 17 -18.31 15.65 3.15
C LEU A 17 -19.41 16.71 3.03
N SER A 18 -19.14 17.89 3.61
CA SER A 18 -19.98 19.07 3.43
C SER A 18 -19.87 19.63 2.01
N ASN A 19 -20.92 20.30 1.51
CA ASN A 19 -20.92 20.89 0.16
C ASN A 19 -19.83 21.96 -0.04
N GLN A 20 -19.41 22.64 1.03
CA GLN A 20 -18.34 23.64 1.00
C GLN A 20 -16.97 22.94 0.82
N THR A 21 -16.77 21.82 1.51
CA THR A 21 -15.63 20.91 1.31
C THR A 21 -15.66 20.19 -0.04
N LYS A 22 -16.74 20.21 -0.81
CA LYS A 22 -16.73 19.70 -2.20
C LYS A 22 -16.22 20.75 -3.18
N GLN A 23 -16.64 22.00 -3.02
CA GLN A 23 -16.29 23.10 -3.92
C GLN A 23 -14.80 23.47 -3.88
N ASP A 24 -14.16 23.41 -2.70
CA ASP A 24 -12.72 23.70 -2.58
C ASP A 24 -11.83 22.62 -3.25
N TYR A 25 -12.37 21.41 -3.49
CA TYR A 25 -11.61 20.25 -3.99
C TYR A 25 -11.82 19.96 -5.48
N GLU A 26 -12.96 20.33 -6.07
CA GLU A 26 -13.21 20.18 -7.51
C GLU A 26 -12.29 21.06 -8.38
N CYS A 27 -11.66 22.08 -7.78
CA CYS A 27 -10.77 23.01 -8.49
C CYS A 27 -9.42 22.39 -8.91
N GLU A 28 -9.04 21.24 -8.33
CA GLU A 28 -7.82 20.51 -8.72
C GLU A 28 -8.14 19.17 -9.42
N ASN A 29 -7.77 19.02 -10.69
CA ASN A 29 -7.78 17.77 -11.46
C ASN A 29 -6.71 16.74 -11.00
N SER A 30 -6.28 16.78 -9.73
CA SER A 30 -5.34 15.82 -9.15
C SER A 30 -6.08 14.51 -8.80
N LYS A 31 -5.48 13.34 -9.01
CA LYS A 31 -6.01 12.04 -8.53
C LYS A 31 -5.39 11.74 -7.15
N PRO A 32 -5.98 10.86 -6.33
CA PRO A 32 -5.42 10.60 -5.02
C PRO A 32 -4.24 9.62 -5.04
N TRP A 33 -4.17 8.82 -6.10
CA TRP A 33 -2.98 8.05 -6.46
C TRP A 33 -1.99 8.91 -7.26
N ARG A 34 -0.73 8.47 -7.30
CA ARG A 34 0.31 9.08 -8.13
C ARG A 34 -0.13 8.99 -9.60
N LYS A 35 -0.06 10.10 -10.34
CA LYS A 35 -0.33 10.09 -11.79
C LYS A 35 0.67 9.17 -12.49
N SER A 36 0.20 8.46 -13.50
CA SER A 36 1.06 7.67 -14.38
C SER A 36 2.18 8.56 -14.94
N LEU A 37 3.39 8.00 -15.05
CA LEU A 37 4.53 8.66 -15.70
C LEU A 37 4.37 8.72 -17.23
N ASN A 38 3.33 8.09 -17.77
CA ASN A 38 2.99 8.14 -19.19
C ASN A 38 2.07 9.35 -19.47
N PRO A 39 2.49 10.34 -20.29
CA PRO A 39 1.70 11.53 -20.60
C PRO A 39 0.34 11.23 -21.25
N SER A 40 0.20 10.08 -21.91
CA SER A 40 -1.06 9.65 -22.51
C SER A 40 -2.10 9.19 -21.49
N ARG A 41 -1.74 9.12 -20.19
CA ARG A 41 -2.54 8.51 -19.11
C ARG A 41 -2.89 9.51 -17.99
N GLU A 42 -2.99 10.80 -18.30
CA GLU A 42 -3.39 11.83 -17.30
C GLU A 42 -4.78 11.60 -16.67
N LEU A 43 -5.68 10.88 -17.36
CA LEU A 43 -7.07 10.64 -16.96
C LEU A 43 -7.33 9.30 -16.24
N GLU A 44 -6.29 8.48 -16.07
CA GLU A 44 -6.42 7.09 -15.66
C GLU A 44 -6.91 6.86 -14.22
N ASN A 45 -7.69 5.78 -14.04
CA ASN A 45 -8.14 5.26 -12.75
C ASN A 45 -7.24 4.11 -12.28
N ALA A 46 -7.06 3.97 -10.96
CA ALA A 46 -6.08 3.08 -10.30
C ALA A 46 -6.26 1.56 -10.50
N THR A 47 -6.94 1.09 -11.54
CA THR A 47 -7.51 -0.27 -11.58
C THR A 47 -6.76 -1.28 -12.44
N GLU A 48 -6.22 -0.92 -13.62
CA GLU A 48 -5.73 -1.94 -14.56
C GLU A 48 -4.42 -2.62 -14.10
N GLU A 49 -3.53 -1.90 -13.42
CA GLU A 49 -2.23 -2.43 -12.97
C GLU A 49 -2.39 -3.60 -11.98
N ILE A 50 -3.40 -3.52 -11.12
CA ILE A 50 -3.62 -4.49 -10.04
C ILE A 50 -4.57 -5.62 -10.44
N ASP A 51 -5.19 -5.58 -11.62
CA ASP A 51 -6.25 -6.54 -11.98
C ASP A 51 -5.77 -7.99 -11.92
N SER A 52 -4.49 -8.25 -12.21
CA SER A 52 -3.87 -9.57 -12.09
C SER A 52 -3.78 -10.08 -10.64
N ILE A 53 -3.61 -9.19 -9.67
CA ILE A 53 -3.43 -9.52 -8.24
C ILE A 53 -4.66 -9.20 -7.39
N LYS A 54 -5.68 -8.57 -7.97
CA LYS A 54 -6.89 -8.10 -7.29
C LYS A 54 -7.65 -9.20 -6.54
N PRO A 55 -7.88 -10.41 -7.09
CA PRO A 55 -8.55 -11.48 -6.35
C PRO A 55 -7.81 -11.84 -5.06
N ASP A 56 -6.47 -11.83 -5.11
CA ASP A 56 -5.62 -12.16 -3.98
C ASP A 56 -5.64 -11.06 -2.92
N LEU A 57 -5.57 -9.78 -3.35
CA LEU A 57 -5.75 -8.63 -2.46
C LEU A 57 -7.08 -8.70 -1.71
N VAL A 58 -8.19 -8.98 -2.42
CA VAL A 58 -9.52 -9.12 -1.80
C VAL A 58 -9.51 -10.25 -0.76
N GLN A 59 -8.95 -11.41 -1.11
CA GLN A 59 -8.86 -12.56 -0.20
C GLN A 59 -8.05 -12.23 1.06
N LEU A 60 -6.94 -11.50 0.94
CA LEU A 60 -6.13 -11.08 2.09
C LEU A 60 -6.92 -10.17 3.03
N ASN A 61 -7.61 -9.16 2.49
CA ASN A 61 -8.42 -8.24 3.28
C ASN A 61 -9.56 -8.95 4.01
N MET A 62 -10.23 -9.90 3.34
CA MET A 62 -11.26 -10.74 3.96
C MET A 62 -10.72 -11.59 5.12
N ASN A 63 -9.43 -11.94 5.08
CA ASN A 63 -8.75 -12.73 6.11
C ASN A 63 -8.05 -11.87 7.18
N GLY A 64 -8.36 -10.57 7.25
CA GLY A 64 -7.82 -9.66 8.25
C GLY A 64 -6.37 -9.24 8.00
N ILE A 65 -5.87 -9.36 6.76
CA ILE A 65 -4.59 -8.78 6.33
C ILE A 65 -4.94 -7.57 5.47
N ILE A 66 -4.83 -6.37 6.04
CA ILE A 66 -5.40 -5.16 5.44
C ILE A 66 -4.38 -4.52 4.52
N THR A 67 -4.56 -4.64 3.21
CA THR A 67 -3.58 -4.16 2.21
C THR A 67 -3.69 -2.66 2.01
N ILE A 68 -2.54 -1.98 1.95
CA ILE A 68 -2.42 -0.52 1.81
C ILE A 68 -1.90 -0.15 0.42
N ASN A 69 -0.86 -0.84 -0.06
CA ASN A 69 -0.22 -0.54 -1.34
C ASN A 69 0.33 -1.82 -1.97
N SER A 70 0.36 -1.88 -3.30
CA SER A 70 0.77 -3.07 -4.05
C SER A 70 1.26 -2.74 -5.46
N GLN A 71 2.20 -3.51 -5.98
CA GLN A 71 2.50 -3.59 -7.42
C GLN A 71 2.86 -5.04 -7.80
N PRO A 72 2.48 -5.49 -9.01
CA PRO A 72 2.77 -6.85 -9.49
C PRO A 72 4.22 -7.01 -9.96
N LYS A 73 4.61 -8.25 -10.30
CA LYS A 73 5.87 -8.52 -10.99
C LYS A 73 5.75 -8.18 -12.47
N ILE A 74 6.72 -7.47 -13.01
CA ILE A 74 6.82 -7.17 -14.44
C ILE A 74 8.23 -7.47 -14.92
N ASN A 75 8.34 -8.32 -15.93
CA ASN A 75 9.63 -8.74 -16.48
C ASN A 75 9.76 -8.33 -17.95
N GLY A 76 10.19 -7.08 -18.17
CA GLY A 76 10.59 -6.61 -19.50
C GLY A 76 9.43 -6.44 -20.47
N VAL A 77 8.36 -5.79 -20.05
CA VAL A 77 7.29 -5.36 -20.98
C VAL A 77 7.73 -4.13 -21.75
N LYS A 78 7.16 -3.90 -22.94
CA LYS A 78 7.50 -2.74 -23.75
C LYS A 78 7.21 -1.44 -23.00
N SER A 79 8.04 -0.42 -23.17
CA SER A 79 7.77 0.91 -22.61
C SER A 79 6.48 1.55 -23.13
N THR A 80 5.95 1.04 -24.24
CA THR A 80 4.66 1.43 -24.83
C THR A 80 3.50 0.52 -24.41
N ASP A 81 3.72 -0.40 -23.46
CA ASP A 81 2.63 -1.22 -22.92
C ASP A 81 1.53 -0.33 -22.32
N HIS A 82 0.27 -0.70 -22.57
CA HIS A 82 -0.86 0.12 -22.16
C HIS A 82 -1.07 0.19 -20.65
N VAL A 83 -0.73 -0.87 -19.91
CA VAL A 83 -0.94 -0.95 -18.45
C VAL A 83 0.32 -0.57 -17.68
N PHE A 84 1.48 -1.07 -18.09
CA PHE A 84 2.71 -0.95 -17.32
C PHE A 84 3.74 -0.02 -17.98
N GLY A 85 3.52 0.38 -19.23
CA GLY A 85 4.48 1.15 -20.02
C GLY A 85 4.62 2.62 -19.58
N TRP A 86 5.87 3.06 -19.44
CA TRP A 86 6.26 4.44 -19.20
C TRP A 86 7.63 4.75 -19.84
N GLY A 87 7.96 6.04 -19.95
CA GLY A 87 9.24 6.51 -20.50
C GLY A 87 9.31 6.52 -22.04
N PRO A 88 10.50 6.71 -22.62
CA PRO A 88 10.70 6.73 -24.07
C PRO A 88 10.28 5.44 -24.78
N THR A 89 9.83 5.54 -26.03
CA THR A 89 9.52 4.38 -26.89
C THR A 89 10.74 3.49 -27.13
N ASN A 90 10.51 2.23 -27.53
CA ASN A 90 11.54 1.22 -27.82
C ASN A 90 12.37 0.78 -26.60
N GLY A 91 11.88 1.05 -25.39
CA GLY A 91 12.47 0.56 -24.15
C GLY A 91 11.70 -0.61 -23.55
N TYR A 92 12.19 -1.06 -22.40
CA TYR A 92 11.57 -2.09 -21.58
C TYR A 92 11.47 -1.64 -20.12
N VAL A 93 10.38 -2.01 -19.46
CA VAL A 93 10.12 -1.67 -18.06
C VAL A 93 9.95 -2.93 -17.22
N TYR A 94 10.31 -2.82 -15.95
CA TYR A 94 10.42 -3.92 -15.01
C TYR A 94 9.89 -3.49 -13.64
N GLN A 95 9.32 -4.44 -12.90
CA GLN A 95 8.84 -4.26 -11.54
C GLN A 95 9.11 -5.51 -10.70
N LYS A 96 9.59 -5.31 -9.48
CA LYS A 96 9.54 -6.32 -8.40
C LYS A 96 8.16 -6.33 -7.78
N GLN A 97 7.71 -7.49 -7.29
CA GLN A 97 6.47 -7.50 -6.49
C GLN A 97 6.69 -6.70 -5.22
N TYR A 98 5.73 -5.86 -4.88
CA TYR A 98 5.70 -5.14 -3.61
C TYR A 98 4.31 -5.29 -3.03
N LEU A 99 4.24 -5.54 -1.73
CA LEU A 99 3.00 -5.51 -0.98
C LEU A 99 3.23 -4.87 0.38
N GLU A 100 2.34 -3.95 0.73
CA GLU A 100 2.31 -3.26 2.01
C GLU A 100 0.95 -3.45 2.66
N PHE A 101 0.94 -3.79 3.94
CA PHE A 101 -0.28 -4.19 4.65
C PHE A 101 -0.13 -4.06 6.17
N LEU A 102 -1.28 -3.97 6.84
CA LEU A 102 -1.37 -4.19 8.29
C LEU A 102 -1.58 -5.68 8.56
N LEU A 103 -0.75 -6.22 9.46
CA LEU A 103 -0.79 -7.60 9.89
C LEU A 103 -1.12 -7.69 11.38
N PRO A 104 -2.04 -8.58 11.82
CA PRO A 104 -2.22 -8.84 13.24
C PRO A 104 -0.90 -9.26 13.89
N LYS A 105 -0.55 -8.67 15.04
CA LYS A 105 0.68 -8.99 15.77
C LYS A 105 0.85 -10.50 16.04
N SER A 106 -0.26 -11.22 16.23
CA SER A 106 -0.26 -12.68 16.43
C SER A 106 0.26 -13.49 15.25
N LYS A 107 0.24 -12.93 14.02
CA LYS A 107 0.68 -13.61 12.80
C LYS A 107 2.14 -13.31 12.43
N LEU A 108 2.78 -12.33 13.08
CA LEU A 108 4.12 -11.84 12.71
C LEU A 108 5.18 -12.94 12.78
N ALA A 109 5.27 -13.66 13.89
CA ALA A 109 6.27 -14.72 14.06
C ALA A 109 6.16 -15.81 12.98
N LYS A 110 4.93 -16.15 12.58
CA LYS A 110 4.68 -17.12 11.51
C LYS A 110 5.11 -16.58 10.14
N LEU A 111 4.79 -15.32 9.84
CA LEU A 111 5.23 -14.64 8.61
C LEU A 111 6.75 -14.66 8.49
N VAL A 112 7.46 -14.23 9.53
CA VAL A 112 8.93 -14.18 9.54
C VAL A 112 9.50 -15.58 9.32
N SER A 113 9.00 -16.60 10.02
CA SER A 113 9.48 -17.96 9.85
C SER A 113 9.30 -18.50 8.42
N GLN A 114 8.18 -18.16 7.77
CA GLN A 114 7.92 -18.57 6.39
C GLN A 114 8.83 -17.83 5.39
N ILE A 115 9.06 -16.53 5.60
CA ILE A 115 10.01 -15.75 4.78
C ILE A 115 11.42 -16.32 4.93
N THR A 116 11.87 -16.60 6.16
CA THR A 116 13.18 -17.20 6.41
C THR A 116 13.33 -18.53 5.68
N ALA A 117 12.35 -19.43 5.80
CA ALA A 117 12.39 -20.71 5.11
C ALA A 117 12.49 -20.56 3.57
N VAL A 118 11.73 -19.63 2.99
CA VAL A 118 11.79 -19.34 1.55
C VAL A 118 13.15 -18.79 1.13
N ASN A 119 13.73 -17.86 1.91
CA ASN A 119 15.05 -17.32 1.60
C ASN A 119 16.15 -18.39 1.72
N GLU A 120 16.09 -19.24 2.74
CA GLU A 120 17.00 -20.38 2.92
C GLU A 120 16.90 -21.38 1.76
N GLU A 121 15.69 -21.74 1.32
CA GLU A 121 15.46 -22.62 0.18
C GLU A 121 16.06 -22.06 -1.12
N ASN A 122 15.95 -20.74 -1.34
CA ASN A 122 16.50 -20.07 -2.51
C ASN A 122 18.02 -19.83 -2.42
N GLY A 123 18.61 -19.93 -1.22
CA GLY A 123 20.03 -19.65 -0.98
C GLY A 123 20.41 -18.17 -1.00
N TYR A 124 19.45 -17.26 -0.97
CA TYR A 124 19.63 -15.80 -0.86
C TYR A 124 18.35 -15.11 -0.37
N ASP A 125 18.45 -13.85 0.05
CA ASP A 125 17.29 -13.03 0.47
C ASP A 125 16.37 -12.65 -0.70
N THR A 126 15.61 -13.62 -1.19
CA THR A 126 14.66 -13.42 -2.28
C THR A 126 13.50 -12.52 -1.86
N LEU A 127 13.04 -12.64 -0.61
CA LEU A 127 12.08 -11.73 0.00
C LEU A 127 12.79 -10.80 0.99
N ASN A 128 12.61 -9.49 0.83
CA ASN A 128 12.99 -8.51 1.85
C ASN A 128 11.76 -7.88 2.48
N TYR A 129 11.84 -7.56 3.77
CA TYR A 129 10.71 -6.97 4.47
C TYR A 129 11.14 -5.95 5.53
N PHE A 130 10.24 -5.01 5.80
CA PHE A 130 10.28 -4.13 6.98
C PHE A 130 9.02 -4.30 7.81
N VAL A 131 9.18 -4.32 9.14
CA VAL A 131 8.07 -4.33 10.10
C VAL A 131 8.23 -3.18 11.08
N THR A 132 7.13 -2.53 11.41
CA THR A 132 7.09 -1.49 12.42
C THR A 132 5.68 -1.35 13.02
N ASP A 133 5.60 -0.94 14.28
CA ASP A 133 4.34 -0.68 14.98
C ASP A 133 4.05 0.82 15.06
N ALA A 134 2.88 1.18 15.60
CA ALA A 134 2.46 2.57 15.71
C ALA A 134 3.34 3.43 16.62
N ASP A 135 3.90 2.83 17.67
CA ASP A 135 4.55 3.54 18.78
C ASP A 135 6.08 3.59 18.65
N SER A 136 6.65 2.80 17.74
CA SER A 136 8.08 2.72 17.50
C SER A 136 8.55 3.76 16.48
N ASN A 137 9.68 4.40 16.79
CA ASN A 137 10.43 5.24 15.84
C ASN A 137 11.48 4.43 15.06
N LYS A 138 11.41 3.10 15.13
CA LYS A 138 12.36 2.16 14.52
C LYS A 138 11.63 0.98 13.91
N LEU A 139 12.34 0.25 13.07
CA LEU A 139 11.90 -1.07 12.63
C LEU A 139 11.85 -2.00 13.85
N SER A 140 10.75 -2.72 14.00
CA SER A 140 10.65 -3.80 14.98
C SER A 140 11.34 -5.06 14.47
N GLU A 141 11.31 -5.30 13.16
CA GLU A 141 11.90 -6.49 12.53
C GLU A 141 12.23 -6.24 11.04
N THR A 142 13.30 -6.86 10.54
CA THR A 142 13.71 -6.85 9.13
C THR A 142 14.80 -7.90 8.88
N ASN A 143 14.90 -8.43 7.66
CA ASN A 143 16.04 -9.24 7.21
C ASN A 143 17.10 -8.44 6.43
N ILE A 144 16.93 -7.13 6.25
CA ILE A 144 17.91 -6.29 5.56
C ILE A 144 19.07 -5.97 6.51
N THR A 145 20.29 -6.36 6.11
CA THR A 145 21.49 -6.20 6.94
C THR A 145 22.00 -4.77 6.96
N ASP A 146 22.13 -4.13 5.79
CA ASP A 146 22.52 -2.72 5.70
C ASP A 146 21.28 -1.83 5.61
N LEU A 147 20.98 -1.12 6.69
CA LEU A 147 19.79 -0.26 6.78
C LEU A 147 19.91 1.04 5.96
N SER A 148 21.05 1.28 5.31
CA SER A 148 21.23 2.33 4.31
C SER A 148 20.94 1.85 2.88
N ASP A 149 20.69 0.55 2.69
CA ASP A 149 20.36 -0.01 1.38
C ASP A 149 19.05 0.55 0.82
N VAL A 150 19.08 0.80 -0.48
CA VAL A 150 17.95 1.25 -1.28
C VAL A 150 17.62 0.17 -2.31
N ASN A 151 16.42 -0.39 -2.22
CA ASN A 151 15.98 -1.44 -3.14
C ASN A 151 15.17 -0.84 -4.29
N ALA A 152 15.71 -0.85 -5.51
CA ALA A 152 14.96 -0.46 -6.70
C ALA A 152 13.87 -1.50 -7.01
N VAL A 153 12.62 -1.04 -7.06
CA VAL A 153 11.44 -1.91 -7.28
C VAL A 153 10.75 -1.65 -8.61
N THR A 154 11.03 -0.51 -9.27
CA THR A 154 10.56 -0.23 -10.63
C THR A 154 11.66 0.47 -11.40
N TRP A 155 12.02 -0.07 -12.57
CA TRP A 155 13.05 0.51 -13.43
C TRP A 155 12.75 0.32 -14.92
N GLY A 156 13.45 1.08 -15.75
CA GLY A 156 13.30 1.05 -17.20
C GLY A 156 14.63 1.20 -17.91
N CYS A 157 14.81 0.42 -18.98
CA CYS A 157 15.96 0.46 -19.87
C CYS A 157 15.51 1.03 -21.22
N PHE A 158 16.10 2.16 -21.62
CA PHE A 158 15.69 2.91 -22.82
C PHE A 158 16.86 3.11 -23.77
N PRO A 159 16.66 3.03 -25.11
CA PRO A 159 17.73 3.23 -26.07
C PRO A 159 18.40 4.61 -25.93
N GLY A 160 19.73 4.61 -25.88
CA GLY A 160 20.53 5.84 -25.80
C GLY A 160 20.42 6.60 -24.46
N ARG A 161 19.99 5.93 -23.38
CA ARG A 161 19.87 6.51 -22.03
C ARG A 161 20.39 5.54 -20.97
N GLU A 162 20.79 6.10 -19.82
CA GLU A 162 21.05 5.32 -18.61
C GLU A 162 19.75 4.70 -18.07
N ILE A 163 19.89 3.69 -17.20
CA ILE A 163 18.76 3.04 -16.54
C ILE A 163 18.05 4.05 -15.64
N ALA A 164 16.73 4.17 -15.79
CA ALA A 164 15.90 4.99 -14.92
C ALA A 164 15.26 4.13 -13.84
N GLN A 165 15.36 4.56 -12.58
CA GLN A 165 14.80 3.86 -11.41
C GLN A 165 13.87 4.80 -10.60
N PRO A 166 12.63 5.04 -11.06
CA PRO A 166 11.73 6.03 -10.46
C PRO A 166 11.13 5.63 -9.11
N THR A 167 11.20 4.34 -8.75
CA THR A 167 10.61 3.83 -7.50
C THR A 167 11.60 2.93 -6.76
N ILE A 168 11.78 3.26 -5.49
CA ILE A 168 12.66 2.57 -4.56
C ILE A 168 11.91 2.26 -3.26
N VAL A 169 12.40 1.27 -2.52
CA VAL A 169 12.00 0.96 -1.15
C VAL A 169 13.22 1.10 -0.26
N GLU A 170 13.09 1.87 0.81
CA GLU A 170 14.16 2.14 1.78
C GLU A 170 13.55 2.36 3.17
N LYS A 171 14.38 2.18 4.20
CA LYS A 171 13.95 2.30 5.60
C LYS A 171 13.44 3.69 5.97
N VAL A 172 14.14 4.75 5.52
CA VAL A 172 13.83 6.13 5.92
C VAL A 172 12.45 6.53 5.42
N SER A 173 12.18 6.31 4.14
CA SER A 173 10.87 6.54 3.53
C SER A 173 9.76 5.70 4.18
N PHE A 174 10.04 4.43 4.51
CA PHE A 174 9.07 3.56 5.19
C PHE A 174 8.68 4.06 6.59
N LEU A 175 9.65 4.47 7.41
CA LEU A 175 9.37 4.99 8.75
C LEU A 175 8.69 6.37 8.72
N ALA A 176 9.02 7.23 7.76
CA ALA A 176 8.31 8.48 7.56
C ALA A 176 6.84 8.24 7.17
N TRP A 177 6.62 7.32 6.23
CA TRP A 177 5.28 6.94 5.78
C TRP A 177 4.43 6.32 6.90
N LYS A 178 5.02 5.47 7.74
CA LYS A 178 4.38 4.88 8.92
C LYS A 178 3.71 5.95 9.80
N ASP A 179 4.39 7.06 10.09
CA ASP A 179 3.85 8.12 10.95
C ASP A 179 2.62 8.77 10.33
N GLU A 180 2.62 9.00 9.01
CA GLU A 180 1.46 9.52 8.28
C GLU A 180 0.29 8.53 8.30
N LEU A 181 0.54 7.24 8.04
CA LEU A 181 -0.49 6.20 8.07
C LEU A 181 -1.20 6.15 9.43
N TYR A 182 -0.46 6.04 10.53
CA TYR A 182 -1.07 5.95 11.85
C TYR A 182 -1.72 7.26 12.28
N LEU A 183 -1.24 8.41 11.80
CA LEU A 183 -1.94 9.69 11.98
C LEU A 183 -3.30 9.70 11.25
N ILE A 184 -3.37 9.19 10.03
CA ILE A 184 -4.61 9.06 9.26
C ILE A 184 -5.60 8.16 10.01
N LEU A 185 -5.16 6.98 10.46
CA LEU A 185 -6.01 6.06 11.23
C LEU A 185 -6.54 6.71 12.52
N LYS A 186 -5.68 7.41 13.28
CA LYS A 186 -6.08 8.13 14.50
C LYS A 186 -7.15 9.19 14.18
N LYS A 187 -6.95 9.97 13.11
CA LYS A 187 -7.93 10.99 12.69
C LYS A 187 -9.26 10.37 12.28
N TRP A 188 -9.26 9.30 11.49
CA TRP A 188 -10.50 8.63 11.08
C TRP A 188 -11.27 8.06 12.27
N SER A 189 -10.56 7.41 13.20
CA SER A 189 -11.16 6.91 14.44
C SER A 189 -11.83 8.04 15.24
N SER A 190 -11.17 9.19 15.37
CA SER A 190 -11.69 10.34 16.11
C SER A 190 -12.92 10.96 15.44
N VAL A 191 -12.91 11.08 14.11
CA VAL A 191 -14.07 11.61 13.35
C VAL A 191 -15.29 10.72 13.56
N LEU A 192 -15.14 9.40 13.39
CA LEU A 192 -16.25 8.45 13.56
C LEU A 192 -16.76 8.43 15.02
N LEU A 193 -15.87 8.55 16.00
CA LEU A 193 -16.27 8.63 17.40
C LEU A 193 -17.03 9.93 17.70
N ALA A 194 -16.59 11.07 17.14
CA ALA A 194 -17.28 12.34 17.29
C ALA A 194 -18.68 12.29 16.67
N SER A 195 -18.81 11.76 15.44
CA SER A 195 -20.10 11.59 14.76
C SER A 195 -21.06 10.69 15.54
N SER A 196 -20.55 9.68 16.26
CA SER A 196 -21.40 8.81 17.09
C SER A 196 -21.96 9.50 18.35
N ASN A 197 -21.39 10.62 18.77
CA ASN A 197 -21.79 11.38 19.96
C ASN A 197 -22.39 12.76 19.62
N ASP A 198 -22.66 13.02 18.34
CA ASP A 198 -23.15 14.31 17.89
C ASP A 198 -24.62 14.50 18.28
N GLU A 199 -24.83 15.29 19.33
CA GLU A 199 -26.16 15.62 19.86
C GLU A 199 -26.99 16.47 18.88
N GLU A 200 -26.35 17.23 17.98
CA GLU A 200 -27.07 18.10 17.04
C GLU A 200 -27.66 17.33 15.86
N SER A 201 -26.98 16.28 15.39
CA SER A 201 -27.45 15.46 14.26
C SER A 201 -28.42 14.35 14.66
N GLU A 202 -28.62 14.10 15.97
CA GLU A 202 -29.42 13.02 16.54
C GLU A 202 -29.39 11.73 15.68
N PRO A 203 -28.19 11.15 15.42
CA PRO A 203 -28.09 10.01 14.54
C PRO A 203 -28.92 8.86 15.10
N ASP A 204 -29.62 8.14 14.22
CA ASP A 204 -30.33 6.95 14.65
C ASP A 204 -29.38 5.94 15.33
N GLU A 205 -29.92 5.11 16.22
CA GLU A 205 -29.12 4.18 17.02
C GLU A 205 -28.29 3.22 16.15
N ALA A 206 -28.76 2.91 14.93
CA ALA A 206 -28.06 2.03 14.00
C ALA A 206 -26.79 2.70 13.44
N ASN A 207 -26.88 3.97 13.02
CA ASN A 207 -25.76 4.78 12.54
C ASN A 207 -24.74 5.01 13.65
N ARG A 208 -25.21 5.39 14.85
CA ARG A 208 -24.35 5.55 16.03
C ARG A 208 -23.54 4.29 16.33
N LEU A 209 -24.21 3.14 16.38
CA LEU A 209 -23.56 1.86 16.68
C LEU A 209 -22.59 1.44 15.56
N ARG A 210 -22.91 1.74 14.29
CA ARG A 210 -22.02 1.49 13.14
C ARG A 210 -20.74 2.32 13.27
N ASP A 211 -20.85 3.60 13.57
CA ASP A 211 -19.70 4.51 13.61
C ASP A 211 -18.81 4.19 14.82
N LEU A 212 -19.40 3.86 15.97
CA LEU A 212 -18.66 3.37 17.13
C LEU A 212 -17.90 2.07 16.84
N LYS A 213 -18.55 1.10 16.17
CA LYS A 213 -17.89 -0.15 15.75
C LYS A 213 -16.73 0.12 14.79
N SER A 214 -16.92 1.03 13.83
CA SER A 214 -15.89 1.41 12.87
C SER A 214 -14.71 2.10 13.54
N SER A 215 -14.97 3.03 14.47
CA SER A 215 -13.94 3.68 15.29
C SER A 215 -13.14 2.65 16.10
N ASN A 216 -13.82 1.74 16.80
CA ASN A 216 -13.17 0.68 17.58
C ASN A 216 -12.32 -0.25 16.71
N PHE A 217 -12.79 -0.59 15.51
CA PHE A 217 -12.02 -1.37 14.55
C PHE A 217 -10.73 -0.64 14.14
N ILE A 218 -10.81 0.63 13.77
CA ILE A 218 -9.62 1.43 13.41
C ILE A 218 -8.65 1.55 14.58
N GLN A 219 -9.15 1.73 15.81
CA GLN A 219 -8.29 1.70 17.01
C GLN A 219 -7.59 0.35 17.19
N SER A 220 -8.26 -0.76 16.90
CA SER A 220 -7.64 -2.08 16.93
C SER A 220 -6.53 -2.23 15.88
N LEU A 221 -6.68 -1.61 14.69
CA LEU A 221 -5.61 -1.58 13.68
C LEU A 221 -4.36 -0.84 14.16
N ILE A 222 -4.52 0.20 14.99
CA ILE A 222 -3.37 0.93 15.55
C ILE A 222 -2.69 0.10 16.66
N LYS A 223 -3.49 -0.56 17.50
CA LYS A 223 -3.01 -1.21 18.72
C LYS A 223 -2.49 -2.64 18.48
N ASP A 224 -3.23 -3.41 17.69
CA ASP A 224 -3.10 -4.87 17.62
C ASP A 224 -2.43 -5.35 16.32
N TYR A 225 -2.13 -4.44 15.39
CA TYR A 225 -1.48 -4.73 14.12
C TYR A 225 -0.09 -4.08 14.03
N VAL A 226 0.69 -4.56 13.08
CA VAL A 226 1.96 -3.98 12.63
C VAL A 226 1.87 -3.63 11.16
N LEU A 227 2.56 -2.57 10.75
CA LEU A 227 2.77 -2.23 9.34
C LEU A 227 3.92 -3.07 8.80
N VAL A 228 3.67 -3.75 7.69
CA VAL A 228 4.63 -4.60 7.00
C VAL A 228 4.71 -4.17 5.55
N ASN A 229 5.92 -4.12 4.99
CA ASN A 229 6.11 -4.23 3.55
C ASN A 229 6.97 -5.44 3.20
N ILE A 230 6.74 -6.01 2.02
CA ILE A 230 7.52 -7.12 1.48
C ILE A 230 7.83 -6.81 0.01
N VAL A 231 9.09 -7.01 -0.38
CA VAL A 231 9.58 -6.98 -1.76
C VAL A 231 10.01 -8.38 -2.17
N ASP A 232 9.51 -8.88 -3.29
CA ASP A 232 10.02 -10.08 -3.95
C ASP A 232 11.06 -9.69 -5.00
N ASN A 233 12.34 -9.97 -4.71
CA ASN A 233 13.46 -9.68 -5.59
C ASN A 233 13.52 -10.59 -6.82
N ASN A 234 12.83 -11.73 -6.81
CA ASN A 234 12.73 -12.63 -7.96
C ASN A 234 11.57 -12.23 -8.88
N TYR A 235 11.76 -11.11 -9.57
CA TYR A 235 10.81 -10.57 -10.55
C TYR A 235 10.75 -11.38 -11.86
N ILE A 236 11.65 -12.36 -12.04
CA ILE A 236 11.71 -13.20 -13.24
C ILE A 236 10.74 -14.37 -13.13
N GLN A 237 10.66 -15.00 -11.96
CA GLN A 237 9.76 -16.12 -11.77
C GLN A 237 8.29 -15.66 -11.65
N PRO A 238 7.35 -16.33 -12.33
CA PRO A 238 5.94 -15.97 -12.31
C PRO A 238 5.22 -16.40 -11.02
N SER A 239 5.90 -17.10 -10.10
CA SER A 239 5.32 -17.50 -8.83
C SER A 239 5.05 -16.28 -7.93
N ASP A 240 3.86 -16.23 -7.36
CA ASP A 240 3.43 -15.21 -6.39
C ASP A 240 3.71 -15.65 -4.96
N THR A 241 5.00 -15.66 -4.60
CA THR A 241 5.49 -16.14 -3.31
C THR A 241 4.90 -15.36 -2.13
N ILE A 242 4.77 -14.04 -2.26
CA ILE A 242 4.19 -13.19 -1.20
C ILE A 242 2.75 -13.62 -0.90
N PHE A 243 1.90 -13.72 -1.92
CA PHE A 243 0.50 -14.12 -1.73
C PHE A 243 0.37 -15.55 -1.20
N HIS A 244 1.24 -16.47 -1.66
CA HIS A 244 1.26 -17.84 -1.15
C HIS A 244 1.55 -17.89 0.36
N ILE A 245 2.56 -17.16 0.83
CA ILE A 245 2.88 -17.05 2.26
C ILE A 245 1.68 -16.48 3.03
N LEU A 246 1.16 -15.33 2.60
CA LEU A 246 0.12 -14.61 3.34
C LEU A 246 -1.21 -15.36 3.44
N LYS A 247 -1.59 -16.11 2.39
CA LYS A 247 -2.79 -16.96 2.41
C LYS A 247 -2.69 -18.13 3.39
N ASN A 248 -1.48 -18.52 3.77
CA ASN A 248 -1.19 -19.62 4.69
C ASN A 248 -0.93 -19.18 6.13
N LEU A 249 -1.15 -17.89 6.47
CA LEU A 249 -0.96 -17.35 7.83
C LEU A 249 -2.12 -17.63 8.79
#